data_AF-A0A0M3B977-F1
#
_entry.id   AF-A0A0M3B977-F1
#
_cell.length_a   1.000
_cell.length_b   1.000
_cell.length_c   1.000
_cell.angle_alpha   90.00
_cell.angle_beta   90.00
_cell.angle_gamma   90.00
#
_symmetry.space_group_name_H-M   'P 1'
#
loop_
_entity.id
_entity.type
_entity.pdbx_description
1 polymer ?
#
loop_
_entity_poly.entity_id
_entity_poly.type
_entity_poly.pdbx_seq_one_letter_code
_entity_poly.pdbx_strand_id
1 'polypeptide(L)'
;MAREMLRQGGRSARIQAEVHRTVQELLKSMDRGAITVPMIAERAGVTPSTIYRRWGDLSELLADVAVARMRPIADPDDTGALVSDIEAFILQYAEEMSSRVGRAMLVDVVGSVEGEAAAQCCRYTYHHLETLRERAVMRGERPFDIDEAIDRIMAPIVYHILFGDRELSPDYCRSLVDRFFGK
;
A
#
# COMPACT_ATOMS: atom_id res chain seq x y z
N MET A 1 -24.65 15.07 40.24
CA MET A 1 -25.04 13.96 39.34
C MET A 1 -24.54 14.27 37.93
N ALA A 2 -23.26 14.01 37.64
CA ALA A 2 -22.71 14.17 36.29
C ALA A 2 -22.78 12.80 35.59
N ARG A 3 -23.60 12.72 34.55
CA ARG A 3 -23.72 11.53 33.70
C ARG A 3 -22.47 11.48 32.83
N GLU A 4 -21.49 10.66 33.21
CA GLU A 4 -20.34 10.37 32.36
C GLU A 4 -20.83 9.86 31.01
N MET A 5 -20.65 10.69 29.98
CA MET A 5 -20.88 10.34 28.60
C MET A 5 -19.84 9.29 28.21
N LEU A 6 -20.23 8.01 28.23
CA LEU A 6 -19.51 6.91 27.60
C LEU A 6 -19.07 7.35 26.20
N ARG A 7 -17.76 7.52 26.01
CA ARG A 7 -17.16 8.00 24.77
C ARG A 7 -17.67 7.19 23.58
N GLN A 8 -18.16 7.87 22.54
CA GLN A 8 -18.78 7.32 21.31
C GLN A 8 -17.85 6.44 20.43
N GLY A 9 -16.66 6.06 20.89
CA GLY A 9 -15.64 5.35 20.11
C GLY A 9 -16.10 4.02 19.51
N GLY A 10 -16.90 3.24 20.24
CA GLY A 10 -17.38 1.94 19.78
C GLY A 10 -18.32 2.01 18.56
N ARG A 11 -19.16 3.05 18.46
CA ARG A 11 -20.06 3.23 17.31
C ARG A 11 -19.29 3.69 16.08
N SER A 12 -18.31 4.57 16.25
CA SER A 12 -17.48 5.07 15.15
C SER A 12 -16.62 3.95 14.55
N ALA A 13 -16.02 3.10 15.39
CA ALA A 13 -15.23 1.96 14.94
C ALA A 13 -16.10 0.92 14.19
N ARG A 14 -17.31 0.64 14.68
CA ARG A 14 -18.25 -0.26 13.99
C ARG A 14 -18.66 0.27 12.62
N ILE A 15 -18.95 1.57 12.51
CA ILE A 15 -19.28 2.21 11.22
C ILE A 15 -18.09 2.12 10.27
N GLN A 16 -16.86 2.37 10.75
CA GLN A 16 -15.67 2.22 9.92
C GLN A 16 -15.52 0.81 9.37
N ALA A 17 -15.61 -0.20 10.23
CA ALA A 17 -15.49 -1.60 9.83
C ALA A 17 -16.58 -2.00 8.81
N GLU A 18 -17.80 -1.48 8.96
CA GLU A 18 -18.91 -1.71 8.04
C GLU A 18 -18.67 -1.11 6.66
N VAL A 19 -18.23 0.16 6.62
CA VAL A 19 -17.88 0.86 5.37
C VAL A 19 -16.71 0.15 4.68
N HIS A 20 -15.66 -0.20 5.43
CA HIS A 20 -14.51 -0.95 4.92
C HIS A 20 -14.92 -2.29 4.31
N ARG A 21 -15.76 -3.07 5.00
CA ARG A 21 -16.27 -4.35 4.48
C ARG A 21 -17.08 -4.16 3.21
N THR A 22 -17.96 -3.16 3.19
CA THR A 22 -18.80 -2.84 2.02
C THR A 22 -17.96 -2.51 0.80
N VAL A 23 -16.95 -1.66 0.97
CA VAL A 23 -15.98 -1.32 -0.08
C VAL A 23 -15.30 -2.57 -0.63
N GLN A 24 -14.84 -3.48 0.24
CA GLN A 24 -14.18 -4.71 -0.18
C GLN A 24 -15.10 -5.64 -0.97
N GLU A 25 -16.37 -5.74 -0.58
CA GLU A 25 -17.38 -6.52 -1.32
C GLU A 25 -17.65 -5.92 -2.70
N LEU A 26 -17.72 -4.59 -2.81
CA LEU A 26 -17.90 -3.90 -4.08
C LEU A 26 -16.69 -4.11 -5.00
N LEU A 27 -15.46 -3.98 -4.48
CA LEU A 27 -14.23 -4.20 -5.26
C LEU A 27 -14.06 -5.65 -5.77
N LYS A 28 -14.73 -6.64 -5.15
CA LYS A 28 -14.75 -8.04 -5.65
C LYS A 28 -15.71 -8.24 -6.82
N SER A 29 -16.73 -7.40 -6.93
CA SER A 29 -17.86 -7.61 -7.86
C SER A 29 -17.93 -6.56 -8.98
N MET A 30 -17.25 -5.43 -8.81
CA MET A 30 -17.31 -4.29 -9.71
C MET A 30 -15.91 -3.76 -10.00
N ASP A 31 -15.77 -3.10 -11.16
CA ASP A 31 -14.58 -2.31 -11.44
C ASP A 31 -14.50 -1.11 -10.48
N ARG A 32 -13.28 -0.81 -10.03
CA ARG A 32 -12.95 0.32 -9.16
C ARG A 32 -13.54 1.65 -9.65
N GLY A 33 -13.54 1.89 -10.96
CA GLY A 33 -14.08 3.11 -11.58
C GLY A 33 -15.61 3.23 -11.54
N ALA A 34 -16.33 2.14 -11.31
CA ALA A 34 -17.79 2.13 -11.21
C ALA A 34 -18.29 2.33 -9.76
N ILE A 35 -17.40 2.30 -8.76
CA ILE A 35 -17.75 2.44 -7.35
C ILE A 35 -17.92 3.93 -7.03
N THR A 36 -18.96 4.27 -6.26
CA THR A 36 -19.24 5.65 -5.83
C THR A 36 -19.56 5.73 -4.34
N VAL A 37 -19.38 6.92 -3.73
CA VAL A 37 -19.71 7.15 -2.32
C VAL A 37 -21.20 6.88 -2.01
N PRO A 38 -22.19 7.32 -2.83
CA PRO A 38 -23.59 6.99 -2.59
C PRO A 38 -23.87 5.48 -2.54
N MET A 39 -23.28 4.70 -3.44
CA MET A 39 -23.44 3.24 -3.46
C MET A 39 -22.87 2.58 -2.20
N ILE A 40 -21.69 3.04 -1.75
CA ILE A 40 -21.07 2.55 -0.52
C ILE A 40 -21.95 2.90 0.67
N ALA A 41 -22.44 4.14 0.74
CA ALA A 41 -23.29 4.63 1.82
C ALA A 41 -24.57 3.79 1.95
N GLU A 42 -25.27 3.58 0.83
CA GLU A 42 -26.49 2.78 0.77
C GLU A 42 -26.25 1.35 1.28
N ARG A 43 -25.22 0.67 0.77
CA ARG A 43 -24.95 -0.73 1.12
C ARG A 43 -24.39 -0.90 2.55
N ALA A 44 -23.66 0.09 3.06
CA ALA A 44 -23.15 0.11 4.43
C ALA A 44 -24.20 0.59 5.46
N GLY A 45 -25.39 1.01 5.02
CA GLY A 45 -26.44 1.53 5.90
C GLY A 45 -26.09 2.86 6.58
N VAL A 46 -25.33 3.73 5.90
CA VAL A 46 -24.93 5.05 6.38
C VAL A 46 -25.33 6.15 5.39
N THR A 47 -25.20 7.42 5.80
CA THR A 47 -25.42 8.55 4.87
C THR A 47 -24.13 8.88 4.11
N PRO A 48 -24.20 9.39 2.86
CA PRO A 48 -23.01 9.89 2.15
C PRO A 48 -22.22 10.92 2.97
N SER A 49 -22.92 11.80 3.70
CA SER A 49 -22.30 12.79 4.58
C SER A 49 -21.45 12.16 5.71
N THR A 50 -21.82 10.96 6.17
CA THR A 50 -21.03 10.22 7.16
C THR A 50 -19.68 9.79 6.60
N ILE A 51 -19.65 9.44 5.30
CA ILE A 51 -18.43 9.09 4.58
C ILE A 51 -17.60 10.36 4.32
N TYR A 52 -18.17 11.36 3.67
CA TYR A 52 -17.46 12.59 3.33
C TYR A 52 -16.85 13.31 4.55
N ARG A 53 -17.55 13.34 5.68
CA ARG A 53 -17.01 13.97 6.90
C ARG A 53 -15.74 13.28 7.42
N ARG A 54 -15.59 11.97 7.16
CA ARG A 54 -14.51 11.17 7.73
C ARG A 54 -13.34 11.00 6.76
N TRP A 55 -13.63 10.83 5.47
CA TRP A 55 -12.63 10.53 4.45
C TRP A 55 -12.52 11.61 3.37
N GLY A 56 -13.28 12.70 3.42
CA GLY A 56 -13.17 13.78 2.42
C GLY A 56 -13.73 13.41 1.04
N ASP A 57 -13.20 12.37 0.39
CA ASP A 57 -13.58 11.86 -0.90
C ASP A 57 -13.51 10.32 -1.01
N LEU A 58 -13.72 9.81 -2.23
CA LEU A 58 -13.71 8.38 -2.52
C LEU A 58 -12.30 7.78 -2.53
N SER A 59 -11.30 8.54 -2.99
CA SER A 59 -9.92 8.08 -3.11
C SER A 59 -9.31 7.86 -1.73
N GLU A 60 -9.48 8.82 -0.82
CA GLU A 60 -9.06 8.70 0.58
C GLU A 60 -9.73 7.51 1.29
N LEU A 61 -11.04 7.29 1.08
CA LEU A 61 -11.72 6.12 1.62
C LEU A 61 -11.10 4.82 1.08
N LEU A 62 -10.86 4.74 -0.22
CA LEU A 62 -10.36 3.52 -0.83
C LEU A 62 -8.90 3.25 -0.50
N ALA A 63 -8.09 4.29 -0.36
CA ALA A 63 -6.73 4.22 0.13
C ALA A 63 -6.71 3.73 1.60
N ASP A 64 -7.59 4.24 2.47
CA ASP A 64 -7.73 3.76 3.86
C ASP A 64 -8.14 2.28 3.91
N VAL A 65 -9.06 1.82 3.04
CA VAL A 65 -9.41 0.39 2.95
C VAL A 65 -8.25 -0.46 2.43
N ALA A 66 -7.51 0.02 1.44
CA ALA A 66 -6.38 -0.70 0.86
C ALA A 66 -5.25 -0.87 1.89
N VAL A 67 -4.92 0.20 2.60
CA VAL A 67 -3.90 0.23 3.65
C VAL A 67 -4.33 -0.59 4.87
N ALA A 68 -5.60 -0.56 5.29
CA ALA A 68 -6.10 -1.42 6.37
C ALA A 68 -6.02 -2.93 6.04
N ARG A 69 -5.90 -3.30 4.76
CA ARG A 69 -5.68 -4.68 4.31
C ARG A 69 -4.21 -5.06 4.21
N MET A 70 -3.29 -4.10 4.24
CA MET A 70 -1.87 -4.42 4.40
C MET A 70 -1.74 -5.18 5.73
N ARG A 71 -1.54 -6.49 5.63
CA ARG A 71 -1.30 -7.35 6.79
C ARG A 71 -0.06 -6.83 7.53
N PRO A 72 0.15 -7.21 8.82
CA PRO A 72 1.48 -7.08 9.41
C PRO A 72 2.47 -7.64 8.39
N ILE A 73 3.39 -6.78 7.98
CA ILE A 73 4.42 -7.09 7.01
C ILE A 73 5.04 -8.41 7.44
N ALA A 74 4.88 -9.47 6.64
CA ALA A 74 5.79 -10.58 6.74
C ALA A 74 7.15 -10.01 6.36
N ASP A 75 8.15 -10.19 7.21
CA ASP A 75 9.49 -9.72 6.91
C ASP A 75 9.91 -10.23 5.52
N PRO A 76 10.71 -9.46 4.77
CA PRO A 76 11.23 -9.93 3.49
C PRO A 76 11.91 -11.29 3.65
N ASP A 77 11.91 -12.09 2.59
CA ASP A 77 12.61 -13.37 2.59
C ASP A 77 14.09 -13.18 2.96
N ASP A 78 14.61 -14.09 3.79
CA ASP A 78 16.03 -14.18 4.11
C ASP A 78 16.65 -15.29 3.26
N THR A 79 17.29 -14.89 2.17
CA THR A 79 18.01 -15.76 1.23
C THR A 79 19.49 -15.93 1.60
N GLY A 80 19.96 -15.22 2.63
CA GLY A 80 21.33 -15.30 3.15
C GLY A 80 22.33 -14.32 2.54
N ALA A 81 21.94 -13.45 1.60
CA ALA A 81 22.79 -12.40 1.04
C ALA A 81 21.98 -11.16 0.64
N LEU A 82 22.51 -9.95 0.85
CA LEU A 82 21.78 -8.69 0.63
C LEU A 82 21.21 -8.56 -0.78
N VAL A 83 22.01 -8.89 -1.80
CA VAL A 83 21.59 -8.72 -3.20
C VAL A 83 20.40 -9.63 -3.53
N SER A 84 20.44 -10.89 -3.11
CA SER A 84 19.33 -11.81 -3.34
C SER A 84 18.13 -11.53 -2.46
N ASP A 85 18.32 -10.99 -1.25
CA ASP A 85 17.21 -10.53 -0.39
C ASP A 85 16.47 -9.35 -1.02
N ILE A 86 17.21 -8.36 -1.55
CA ILE A 86 16.63 -7.23 -2.30
C ILE A 86 15.95 -7.72 -3.57
N GLU A 87 16.57 -8.61 -4.35
CA GLU A 87 15.95 -9.17 -5.55
C GLU A 87 14.61 -9.86 -5.24
N ALA A 88 14.59 -10.74 -4.23
CA ALA A 88 13.37 -11.43 -3.81
C ALA A 88 12.26 -10.43 -3.41
N PHE A 89 12.61 -9.44 -2.60
CA PHE A 89 11.67 -8.39 -2.19
C PHE A 89 11.12 -7.60 -3.39
N ILE A 90 11.98 -7.18 -4.31
CA ILE A 90 11.60 -6.36 -5.47
C ILE A 90 10.72 -7.16 -6.44
N LEU A 91 11.02 -8.43 -6.66
CA LEU A 91 10.18 -9.31 -7.50
C LEU A 91 8.79 -9.50 -6.89
N GLN A 92 8.73 -9.79 -5.60
CA GLN A 92 7.47 -9.91 -4.88
C GLN A 92 6.67 -8.60 -4.94
N TYR A 93 7.32 -7.47 -4.65
CA TYR A 93 6.68 -6.15 -4.70
C TYR A 93 6.12 -5.84 -6.10
N ALA A 94 6.91 -6.08 -7.15
CA ALA A 94 6.49 -5.85 -8.52
C ALA A 94 5.29 -6.73 -8.91
N GLU A 95 5.28 -8.00 -8.53
CA GLU A 95 4.15 -8.92 -8.76
C GLU A 95 2.88 -8.44 -8.04
N GLU A 96 3.00 -8.15 -6.75
CA GLU A 96 1.87 -7.71 -5.92
C GLU A 96 1.27 -6.40 -6.43
N MET A 97 2.11 -5.41 -6.72
CA MET A 97 1.68 -4.09 -7.17
C MET A 97 1.19 -4.10 -8.62
N SER A 98 1.66 -5.03 -9.47
CA SER A 98 1.16 -5.19 -10.84
C SER A 98 -0.21 -5.88 -10.90
N SER A 99 -0.62 -6.58 -9.83
CA SER A 99 -1.95 -7.18 -9.75
C SER A 99 -3.07 -6.14 -9.87
N ARG A 100 -4.28 -6.57 -10.27
CA ARG A 100 -5.46 -5.67 -10.34
C ARG A 100 -5.72 -4.94 -9.02
N VAL A 101 -5.49 -5.61 -7.89
CA VAL A 101 -5.68 -5.04 -6.55
C VAL A 101 -4.57 -4.05 -6.22
N GLY A 102 -3.30 -4.40 -6.49
CA GLY A 102 -2.14 -3.52 -6.28
C GLY A 102 -2.22 -2.24 -7.11
N ARG A 103 -2.59 -2.36 -8.39
CA ARG A 103 -2.81 -1.22 -9.29
C ARG A 103 -3.89 -0.28 -8.77
N ALA A 104 -5.03 -0.82 -8.35
CA ALA A 104 -6.12 -0.01 -7.78
C ALA A 104 -5.65 0.70 -6.51
N MET A 105 -4.92 0.00 -5.64
CA MET A 105 -4.33 0.60 -4.44
C MET A 105 -3.38 1.74 -4.77
N LEU A 106 -2.44 1.56 -5.71
CA LEU A 106 -1.51 2.62 -6.10
C LEU A 106 -2.23 3.85 -6.66
N VAL A 107 -3.27 3.66 -7.48
CA VAL A 107 -4.11 4.77 -7.98
C VAL A 107 -4.80 5.50 -6.83
N ASP A 108 -5.35 4.78 -5.86
CA ASP A 108 -6.04 5.38 -4.72
C ASP A 108 -5.07 6.14 -3.81
N VAL A 109 -3.89 5.56 -3.54
CA VAL A 109 -2.81 6.18 -2.75
C VAL A 109 -2.27 7.44 -3.43
N VAL A 110 -2.03 7.40 -4.74
CA VAL A 110 -1.63 8.58 -5.53
C VAL A 110 -2.77 9.61 -5.61
N GLY A 111 -4.03 9.18 -5.59
CA GLY A 111 -5.17 10.08 -5.47
C GLY A 111 -5.25 10.79 -4.11
N SER A 112 -4.55 10.28 -3.09
CA SER A 112 -4.54 10.77 -1.71
C SER A 112 -3.14 11.17 -1.23
N VAL A 113 -2.32 11.83 -2.08
CA VAL A 113 -0.88 12.12 -1.77
C VAL A 113 -0.69 12.87 -0.44
N GLU A 114 -1.65 13.72 -0.05
CA GLU A 114 -1.60 14.48 1.21
C GLU A 114 -2.23 13.72 2.40
N GLY A 115 -2.77 12.52 2.16
CA GLY A 115 -3.49 11.72 3.14
C GLY A 115 -2.60 10.72 3.90
N GLU A 116 -3.11 10.27 5.06
CA GLU A 116 -2.43 9.30 5.93
C GLU A 116 -2.10 7.98 5.20
N ALA A 117 -2.93 7.57 4.24
CA ALA A 117 -2.73 6.35 3.48
C ALA A 117 -1.46 6.39 2.62
N ALA A 118 -1.13 7.54 2.01
CA ALA A 118 0.11 7.71 1.27
C ALA A 118 1.33 7.64 2.19
N ALA A 119 1.28 8.35 3.32
CA ALA A 119 2.32 8.29 4.34
C ALA A 119 2.52 6.85 4.87
N GLN A 120 1.43 6.11 5.10
CA GLN A 120 1.48 4.74 5.57
C GLN A 120 2.07 3.78 4.54
N CYS A 121 1.68 3.91 3.26
CA CYS A 121 2.26 3.13 2.17
C CYS A 121 3.77 3.34 2.07
N CYS A 122 4.25 4.59 2.16
CA CYS A 122 5.68 4.88 2.19
C CYS A 122 6.38 4.25 3.41
N ARG A 123 5.83 4.43 4.62
CA ARG A 123 6.42 3.84 5.84
C ARG A 123 6.58 2.33 5.76
N TYR A 124 5.64 1.63 5.12
CA TYR A 124 5.73 0.19 4.92
C TYR A 124 6.91 -0.20 4.04
N THR A 125 7.07 0.43 2.88
CA THR A 125 8.22 0.20 2.00
C THR A 125 9.54 0.49 2.71
N TYR A 126 9.62 1.62 3.43
CA TYR A 126 10.82 1.98 4.19
C TYR A 126 11.15 0.95 5.28
N HIS A 127 10.14 0.42 5.98
CA HIS A 127 10.34 -0.61 7.00
C HIS A 127 10.97 -1.88 6.41
N HIS A 128 10.47 -2.36 5.26
CA HIS A 128 11.06 -3.52 4.58
C HIS A 128 12.53 -3.29 4.20
N LEU A 129 12.83 -2.13 3.61
CA LEU A 129 14.19 -1.78 3.21
C LEU A 129 15.13 -1.64 4.43
N GLU A 130 14.62 -1.12 5.55
CA GLU A 130 15.37 -1.06 6.81
C GLU A 130 15.70 -2.47 7.32
N THR A 131 14.72 -3.38 7.34
CA THR A 131 14.95 -4.78 7.74
C THR A 131 16.03 -5.44 6.88
N LEU A 132 16.01 -5.22 5.56
CA LEU A 132 17.03 -5.75 4.65
C LEU A 132 18.42 -5.16 4.92
N ARG A 133 18.47 -3.85 5.18
CA ARG A 133 19.72 -3.14 5.52
C ARG A 133 20.31 -3.64 6.83
N GLU A 134 19.49 -3.78 7.88
CA GLU A 134 19.91 -4.31 9.18
C GLU A 134 20.46 -5.73 9.06
N ARG A 135 19.82 -6.61 8.29
CA ARG A 135 20.31 -7.97 8.01
C ARG A 135 21.67 -7.97 7.34
N ALA A 136 21.87 -7.13 6.32
CA ALA A 136 23.16 -6.99 5.66
C ALA A 136 24.27 -6.57 6.63
N VAL A 137 23.99 -5.58 7.49
CA VAL A 137 24.94 -5.13 8.53
C VAL A 137 25.27 -6.27 9.51
N MET A 138 24.27 -7.03 9.96
CA MET A 138 24.50 -8.18 10.85
C MET A 138 25.38 -9.26 10.23
N ARG A 139 25.32 -9.43 8.90
CA ARG A 139 26.18 -10.37 8.15
C ARG A 139 27.56 -9.81 7.79
N GLY A 140 27.84 -8.54 8.12
CA GLY A 140 29.08 -7.86 7.73
C GLY A 140 29.13 -7.46 6.24
N GLU A 141 27.99 -7.47 5.56
CA GLU A 141 27.85 -6.98 4.19
C GLU A 141 27.78 -5.45 4.18
N ARG A 142 28.15 -4.82 3.05
CA ARG A 142 28.07 -3.37 2.90
C ARG A 142 26.60 -2.94 2.86
N PRO A 143 26.14 -2.04 3.76
CA PRO A 143 24.76 -1.55 3.70
C PRO A 143 24.53 -0.71 2.45
N PHE A 144 23.27 -0.61 2.04
CA PHE A 144 22.82 0.23 0.94
C PHE A 144 22.10 1.48 1.45
N ASP A 145 21.98 2.48 0.59
CA ASP A 145 21.19 3.68 0.84
C ASP A 145 19.73 3.43 0.44
N ILE A 146 18.81 3.60 1.41
CA ILE A 146 17.38 3.31 1.25
C ILE A 146 16.75 4.30 0.26
N ASP A 147 17.11 5.57 0.32
CA ASP A 147 16.54 6.60 -0.56
C ASP A 147 16.99 6.35 -2.00
N GLU A 148 18.25 5.97 -2.21
CA GLU A 148 18.73 5.56 -3.53
C GLU A 148 18.02 4.28 -4.05
N ALA A 149 17.68 3.33 -3.18
CA ALA A 149 16.93 2.13 -3.57
C ALA A 149 15.49 2.48 -3.97
N ILE A 150 14.86 3.41 -3.25
CA ILE A 150 13.54 3.97 -3.62
C ILE A 150 13.63 4.60 -5.01
N ASP A 151 14.58 5.53 -5.21
CA ASP A 151 14.67 6.32 -6.44
C ASP A 151 15.08 5.50 -7.66
N ARG A 152 15.99 4.53 -7.49
CA ARG A 152 16.59 3.80 -8.61
C ARG A 152 15.92 2.47 -8.92
N ILE A 153 15.15 1.91 -7.98
CA ILE A 153 14.48 0.61 -8.16
C ILE A 153 12.96 0.76 -8.05
N MET A 154 12.46 1.29 -6.94
CA MET A 154 11.03 1.31 -6.66
C MET A 154 10.27 2.31 -7.53
N ALA A 155 10.78 3.53 -7.68
CA ALA A 155 10.13 4.59 -8.44
C ALA A 155 9.92 4.21 -9.93
N PRO A 156 10.91 3.64 -10.66
CA PRO A 156 10.67 3.13 -12.01
C PRO A 156 9.60 2.05 -12.06
N ILE A 157 9.58 1.10 -11.11
CA ILE A 157 8.56 0.05 -11.04
C ILE A 157 7.17 0.66 -10.90
N VAL A 158 6.98 1.54 -9.91
CA VAL A 158 5.69 2.20 -9.66
C VAL A 158 5.26 3.03 -10.87
N TYR A 159 6.18 3.75 -11.53
CA TYR A 159 5.89 4.50 -12.74
C TYR A 159 5.30 3.60 -13.84
N HIS A 160 5.97 2.50 -14.16
CA HIS A 160 5.52 1.60 -15.22
C HIS A 160 4.19 0.91 -14.88
N ILE A 161 3.94 0.62 -13.60
CA ILE A 161 2.63 0.12 -13.15
C ILE A 161 1.55 1.16 -13.42
N LEU A 162 1.73 2.38 -12.91
CA LEU A 162 0.70 3.43 -12.99
C LEU A 162 0.37 3.80 -14.43
N PHE A 163 1.38 3.98 -15.27
CA PHE A 163 1.19 4.41 -16.66
C PHE A 163 0.90 3.25 -17.62
N GLY A 164 1.23 2.01 -17.24
CA GLY A 164 0.99 0.83 -18.08
C GLY A 164 1.67 0.94 -19.45
N ASP A 165 2.78 1.68 -19.53
CA ASP A 165 3.55 1.89 -20.76
C ASP A 165 4.26 0.60 -21.22
N ARG A 166 4.40 -0.38 -20.31
CA ARG A 166 4.87 -1.73 -20.60
C ARG A 166 4.50 -2.73 -19.50
N GLU A 167 4.66 -4.01 -19.82
CA GLU A 167 4.63 -5.08 -18.84
C GLU A 167 5.95 -5.10 -18.03
N LEU A 168 5.83 -5.22 -16.70
CA LEU A 168 7.00 -5.37 -15.82
C LEU A 168 7.45 -6.83 -15.81
N SER A 169 8.52 -7.12 -16.54
CA SER A 169 9.14 -8.43 -16.48
C SER A 169 10.03 -8.60 -15.24
N PRO A 170 10.16 -9.83 -14.72
CA PRO A 170 11.16 -10.15 -13.70
C PRO A 170 12.58 -9.73 -14.10
N ASP A 171 12.94 -9.90 -15.38
CA ASP A 171 14.25 -9.52 -15.89
C ASP A 171 14.50 -8.01 -15.82
N TYR A 172 13.47 -7.19 -16.07
CA TYR A 172 13.61 -5.75 -15.88
C TYR A 172 13.86 -5.40 -14.40
N CYS A 173 13.13 -6.03 -13.49
CA CYS A 173 13.28 -5.83 -12.05
C CYS A 173 14.69 -6.21 -11.59
N ARG A 174 15.21 -7.38 -12.02
CA ARG A 174 16.61 -7.78 -11.76
C ARG A 174 17.60 -6.77 -12.32
N SER A 175 17.37 -6.27 -13.55
CA SER A 175 18.25 -5.26 -14.15
C SER A 175 18.33 -3.96 -13.34
N LEU A 176 17.28 -3.57 -12.60
CA LEU A 176 17.33 -2.42 -11.70
C LEU A 176 18.21 -2.70 -10.48
N VAL A 177 18.06 -3.89 -9.90
CA VAL A 177 18.87 -4.36 -8.77
C VAL A 177 20.35 -4.45 -9.17
N ASP A 178 20.66 -5.05 -10.32
CA ASP A 178 22.04 -5.16 -10.83
C ASP A 178 22.68 -3.79 -11.02
N ARG A 179 21.98 -2.86 -11.71
CA ARG A 179 22.46 -1.48 -11.90
C ARG A 179 22.65 -0.74 -10.58
N PHE A 180 21.80 -1.00 -9.58
CA PHE A 180 21.90 -0.38 -8.26
C PHE A 180 23.19 -0.81 -7.54
N PHE A 181 23.51 -2.10 -7.57
CA PHE A 181 24.73 -2.65 -6.97
C PHE A 181 25.99 -2.55 -7.86
N GLY A 182 25.88 -1.99 -9.07
CA GLY A 182 27.00 -1.77 -9.99
C GLY A 182 27.48 -3.04 -10.70
N LYS A 183 26.55 -3.97 -10.97
CA LYS A 183 26.79 -5.18 -11.76
C LYS A 183 26.38 -4.99 -13.22
#